data_AF-A0A940ERQ4-F1
#
_entry.id   AF-A0A940ERQ4-F1
#
_cell.length_a   1.000
_cell.length_b   1.000
_cell.length_c   1.000
_cell.angle_alpha   90.00
_cell.angle_beta   90.00
_cell.angle_gamma   90.00
#
_symmetry.space_group_name_H-M   'P 1'
#
loop_
_entity.id
_entity.type
_entity.pdbx_description
1 polymer ?
#
loop_
_entity_poly.entity_id
_entity_poly.type
_entity_poly.pdbx_seq_one_letter_code
_entity_poly.pdbx_strand_id
1 'polypeptide(L)'
;MSKLHISYENGTDRPKVGRKISCHRHYPPIYKKPMVDLAVVQRIQGILKKFNWHKSDAMMDLRRNGGSIVMRTYQDGSKRFKSLPPRRLSIRSEREETLNELLKAIFNTVEYSSEANHVLECMASVEELAKMIGQLHQYEPGYDGENGQYRHGRKSYDPVLGALHDLEAAKLILVVREFDKEAKQYKASRVFLCPLLFKELGLSGSDTKKLVSTKQRYDAKRKKVYKRSRPLTDNMANINNSALESVLHLHKRWYNGELEAEAIEAKKQAMKWSDQKLSPESIEHIAADLFNQLEGASALEIAKRDYYSWCQQYPRYMILSAEQSVKQDSPDISPPEFYDLVKSKIKQTSH
;
A
#
# COMPACT_ATOMS: atom_id res chain seq x y z
N MET A 1 42.99 30.43 -25.26
CA MET A 1 44.00 29.35 -25.26
C MET A 1 45.11 29.71 -24.28
N SER A 2 45.00 29.29 -23.02
CA SER A 2 46.08 29.42 -22.03
C SER A 2 46.82 28.08 -21.95
N LYS A 3 48.11 28.11 -22.32
CA LYS A 3 48.99 26.93 -22.26
C LYS A 3 49.34 26.63 -20.80
N LEU A 4 49.02 25.43 -20.35
CA LEU A 4 49.53 24.88 -19.10
C LEU A 4 51.02 24.58 -19.27
N HIS A 5 51.83 25.17 -18.39
CA HIS A 5 53.25 24.88 -18.27
C HIS A 5 53.39 23.61 -17.40
N ILE A 6 54.04 22.57 -17.94
CA ILE A 6 54.33 21.32 -17.21
C ILE A 6 55.83 21.27 -17.00
N SER A 7 56.28 21.47 -15.77
CA SER A 7 57.62 21.14 -15.29
C SER A 7 57.64 19.68 -14.84
N TYR A 8 58.64 18.93 -15.27
CA TYR A 8 58.86 17.54 -14.84
C TYR A 8 59.92 17.53 -13.73
N GLU A 9 59.52 17.21 -12.51
CA GLU A 9 60.43 16.74 -11.46
C GLU A 9 60.09 15.28 -11.12
N ASN A 10 61.15 14.48 -11.03
CA ASN A 10 61.10 13.04 -10.80
C ASN A 10 60.58 12.73 -9.40
N GLY A 11 59.42 12.08 -9.33
CA GLY A 11 58.88 11.54 -8.09
C GLY A 11 57.54 10.88 -8.37
N THR A 12 57.38 9.63 -7.94
CA THR A 12 56.25 8.74 -8.24
C THR A 12 54.95 9.16 -7.54
N ASP A 13 54.43 10.35 -7.84
CA ASP A 13 53.09 10.76 -7.42
C ASP A 13 52.22 10.95 -8.67
N ARG A 14 51.45 9.91 -9.00
CA ARG A 14 50.32 10.08 -9.90
C ARG A 14 49.42 11.15 -9.28
N PRO A 15 49.01 12.20 -10.02
CA PRO A 15 48.06 13.15 -9.49
C PRO A 15 46.83 12.35 -9.06
N LYS A 16 46.43 12.47 -7.78
CA LYS A 16 45.13 12.01 -7.31
C LYS A 16 44.08 12.85 -8.03
N VAL A 17 43.75 12.46 -9.25
CA VAL A 17 42.52 12.87 -9.92
C VAL A 17 41.43 12.44 -8.94
N GLY A 18 40.88 13.41 -8.21
CA GLY A 18 39.77 13.15 -7.31
C GLY A 18 38.75 12.36 -8.11
N ARG A 19 38.51 11.10 -7.73
CA ARG A 19 37.44 10.31 -8.34
C ARG A 19 36.20 11.19 -8.21
N LYS A 20 35.68 11.69 -9.34
CA LYS A 20 34.30 12.19 -9.39
C LYS A 20 33.49 11.06 -8.77
N ILE A 21 32.91 11.30 -7.60
CA ILE A 21 31.93 10.39 -7.01
C ILE A 21 30.93 10.20 -8.14
N SER A 22 30.85 8.99 -8.68
CA SER A 22 29.83 8.66 -9.67
C SER A 22 28.52 9.06 -9.03
N CYS A 23 27.83 10.06 -9.59
CA CYS A 23 26.49 10.38 -9.14
C CYS A 23 25.63 9.17 -9.54
N HIS A 24 25.54 8.17 -8.65
CA HIS A 24 24.85 6.93 -8.96
C HIS A 24 23.36 7.16 -9.25
N ARG A 25 22.82 8.35 -8.90
CA ARG A 25 21.43 8.75 -9.13
C ARG A 25 21.30 10.22 -9.50
N HIS A 26 20.61 10.49 -10.60
CA HIS A 26 20.29 11.85 -11.06
C HIS A 26 19.03 12.45 -10.40
N TYR A 27 18.14 11.61 -9.84
CA TYR A 27 16.85 12.04 -9.27
C TYR A 27 16.55 11.35 -7.93
N PRO A 28 17.25 11.70 -6.83
CA PRO A 28 16.91 11.22 -5.50
C PRO A 28 15.53 11.76 -5.08
N PRO A 29 14.64 10.92 -4.54
CA PRO A 29 13.35 11.39 -4.05
C PRO A 29 13.57 12.26 -2.81
N ILE A 30 13.03 13.48 -2.81
CA ILE A 30 13.07 14.40 -1.66
C ILE A 30 11.78 15.21 -1.61
N TYR A 31 10.98 15.00 -0.56
CA TYR A 31 9.84 15.85 -0.24
C TYR A 31 10.29 17.11 0.52
N LYS A 32 10.15 18.28 -0.11
CA LYS A 32 10.66 19.55 0.44
C LYS A 32 9.62 20.40 1.19
N LYS A 33 8.33 20.15 1.00
CA LYS A 33 7.28 21.00 1.60
C LYS A 33 7.08 20.67 3.09
N PRO A 34 6.72 21.65 3.92
CA PRO A 34 6.28 21.36 5.28
C PRO A 34 4.98 20.55 5.23
N MET A 35 4.84 19.61 6.15
CA MET A 35 3.59 18.87 6.33
C MET A 35 2.45 19.79 6.76
N VAL A 36 1.22 19.41 6.43
CA VAL A 36 0.02 20.06 6.95
C VAL A 36 0.11 20.15 8.48
N ASP A 37 -0.18 21.33 9.02
CA ASP A 37 -0.16 21.61 10.46
C ASP A 37 -1.38 20.98 11.16
N LEU A 38 -1.38 19.65 11.20
CA LEU A 38 -2.33 18.81 11.92
C LEU A 38 -1.51 17.85 12.77
N ALA A 39 -1.80 17.79 14.08
CA ALA A 39 -1.02 17.00 15.04
C ALA A 39 -0.83 15.54 14.60
N VAL A 40 -1.87 14.92 14.03
CA VAL A 40 -1.77 13.53 13.56
C VAL A 40 -0.93 13.40 12.28
N VAL A 41 -0.96 14.38 11.38
CA VAL A 41 -0.10 14.38 10.17
C VAL A 41 1.37 14.54 10.57
N GLN A 42 1.66 15.37 11.56
CA GLN A 42 3.01 15.48 12.16
C GLN A 42 3.45 14.17 12.83
N ARG A 43 2.53 13.48 13.53
CA ARG A 43 2.77 12.13 14.08
C ARG A 43 3.08 11.13 12.97
N ILE A 44 2.29 11.10 11.88
CA ILE A 44 2.52 10.25 10.71
C ILE A 44 3.89 10.56 10.11
N GLN A 45 4.28 11.83 9.98
CA GLN A 45 5.61 12.20 9.50
C GLN A 45 6.72 11.62 10.38
N GLY A 46 6.55 11.67 11.71
CA GLY A 46 7.48 11.05 12.66
C GLY A 46 7.59 9.53 12.48
N ILE A 47 6.46 8.85 12.26
CA ILE A 47 6.40 7.42 11.97
C ILE A 47 7.12 7.11 10.66
N LEU A 48 6.79 7.81 9.57
CA LEU A 48 7.38 7.59 8.25
C LEU A 48 8.90 7.79 8.22
N LYS A 49 9.47 8.64 9.09
CA LYS A 49 10.93 8.78 9.20
C LYS A 49 11.63 7.52 9.72
N LYS A 50 10.93 6.72 10.53
CA LYS A 50 11.45 5.50 11.15
C LYS A 50 10.82 4.22 10.56
N PHE A 51 9.88 4.39 9.62
CA PHE A 51 9.12 3.29 9.08
C PHE A 51 10.04 2.40 8.25
N ASN A 52 10.04 1.11 8.58
CA ASN A 52 10.87 0.13 7.92
C ASN A 52 9.98 -0.77 7.08
N TRP A 53 10.07 -0.60 5.76
CA TRP A 53 9.28 -1.36 4.80
C TRP A 53 9.57 -2.87 4.80
N HIS A 54 10.70 -3.30 5.34
CA HIS A 54 11.03 -4.71 5.51
C HIS A 54 10.26 -5.39 6.64
N LYS A 55 9.61 -4.61 7.51
CA LYS A 55 8.76 -5.10 8.59
C LYS A 55 7.27 -4.98 8.28
N SER A 56 6.93 -4.48 7.09
CA SER A 56 5.54 -4.35 6.66
C SER A 56 5.04 -5.68 6.15
N ASP A 57 4.02 -6.25 6.80
CA ASP A 57 3.48 -7.57 6.46
C ASP A 57 2.87 -7.54 5.06
N ALA A 58 2.08 -6.50 4.74
CA ALA A 58 1.49 -6.31 3.42
C ALA A 58 2.54 -6.27 2.30
N MET A 59 3.66 -5.57 2.52
CA MET A 59 4.72 -5.48 1.52
C MET A 59 5.56 -6.76 1.45
N MET A 60 5.79 -7.44 2.58
CA MET A 60 6.45 -8.74 2.58
C MET A 60 5.64 -9.78 1.81
N ASP A 61 4.32 -9.82 2.01
CA ASP A 61 3.42 -10.72 1.31
C ASP A 61 3.36 -10.45 -0.19
N LEU A 62 3.24 -9.17 -0.59
CA LEU A 62 3.33 -8.77 -1.99
C LEU A 62 4.65 -9.25 -2.62
N ARG A 63 5.76 -9.12 -1.90
CA ARG A 63 7.07 -9.49 -2.45
C ARG A 63 7.26 -10.99 -2.52
N ARG A 64 6.78 -11.73 -1.52
CA ARG A 64 6.83 -13.20 -1.48
C ARG A 64 5.98 -13.84 -2.56
N ASN A 65 4.73 -13.38 -2.71
CA ASN A 65 3.73 -14.05 -3.53
C ASN A 65 3.51 -13.37 -4.89
N GLY A 66 4.04 -12.15 -5.07
CA GLY A 66 3.63 -11.29 -6.17
C GLY A 66 2.26 -10.67 -5.92
N GLY A 67 1.75 -9.97 -6.92
CA GLY A 67 0.43 -9.35 -6.85
C GLY A 67 -0.09 -8.98 -8.23
N SER A 68 -1.31 -8.49 -8.29
CA SER A 68 -1.89 -7.97 -9.53
C SER A 68 -2.65 -6.69 -9.26
N ILE A 69 -2.61 -5.78 -10.24
CA ILE A 69 -3.36 -4.53 -10.19
C ILE A 69 -4.26 -4.41 -11.41
N VAL A 70 -5.41 -3.75 -11.25
CA VAL A 70 -6.33 -3.51 -12.36
C VAL A 70 -5.88 -2.27 -13.12
N MET A 71 -5.48 -2.47 -14.38
CA MET A 71 -5.03 -1.38 -15.26
C MET A 71 -6.17 -0.81 -16.09
N ARG A 72 -7.11 -1.65 -16.51
CA ARG A 72 -8.25 -1.25 -17.35
C ARG A 72 -9.42 -2.19 -17.11
N THR A 73 -10.63 -1.64 -17.08
CA THR A 73 -11.86 -2.41 -17.21
C THR A 73 -12.44 -2.14 -18.59
N TYR A 74 -12.79 -3.19 -19.33
CA TYR A 74 -13.38 -3.12 -20.66
C TYR A 74 -14.92 -3.07 -20.57
N GLN A 75 -15.58 -2.90 -21.72
CA GLN A 75 -17.05 -2.76 -21.78
C GLN A 75 -17.78 -4.05 -21.42
N ASP A 76 -17.18 -5.18 -21.80
CA ASP A 76 -17.63 -6.53 -21.48
C ASP A 76 -17.45 -6.90 -20.00
N GLY A 77 -16.94 -5.96 -19.17
CA GLY A 77 -16.61 -6.19 -17.77
C GLY A 77 -15.28 -6.91 -17.55
N SER A 78 -14.59 -7.33 -18.62
CA SER A 78 -13.27 -7.95 -18.50
C SER A 78 -12.26 -6.93 -17.98
N LYS A 79 -11.27 -7.41 -17.23
CA LYS A 79 -10.26 -6.56 -16.58
C LYS A 79 -8.88 -6.90 -17.11
N ARG A 80 -8.15 -5.88 -17.56
CA ARG A 80 -6.71 -5.99 -17.83
C ARG A 80 -5.97 -5.85 -16.52
N PHE A 81 -5.29 -6.91 -16.14
CA PHE A 81 -4.41 -6.88 -14.97
C PHE A 81 -2.96 -6.62 -15.39
N LYS A 82 -2.22 -5.95 -14.53
CA LYS A 82 -0.77 -5.95 -14.56
C LYS A 82 -0.28 -6.85 -13.44
N SER A 83 0.41 -7.93 -13.82
CA SER A 83 1.04 -8.84 -12.87
C SER A 83 2.35 -8.23 -12.35
N LEU A 84 2.51 -8.25 -11.03
CA LEU A 84 3.74 -7.95 -10.33
C LEU A 84 4.33 -9.30 -9.90
N PRO A 85 5.43 -9.77 -10.51
CA PRO A 85 5.99 -11.07 -10.15
C PRO A 85 6.56 -11.02 -8.72
N PRO A 86 6.65 -12.19 -8.03
CA PRO A 86 7.41 -12.34 -6.80
C PRO A 86 8.83 -11.79 -6.92
N ARG A 87 9.37 -11.24 -5.83
CA ARG A 87 10.70 -10.61 -5.78
C ARG A 87 11.37 -10.92 -4.44
N ARG A 88 12.67 -10.63 -4.35
CA ARG A 88 13.40 -10.66 -3.07
C ARG A 88 12.64 -9.91 -1.97
N LEU A 89 12.56 -10.48 -0.75
CA LEU A 89 11.84 -9.86 0.37
C LEU A 89 12.40 -8.47 0.71
N SER A 90 13.72 -8.32 0.65
CA SER A 90 14.37 -7.02 0.82
C SER A 90 14.02 -6.04 -0.31
N ILE A 91 13.28 -4.98 0.03
CA ILE A 91 13.11 -3.81 -0.85
C ILE A 91 14.49 -3.20 -1.14
N ARG A 92 14.68 -2.66 -2.35
CA ARG A 92 15.92 -1.91 -2.65
C ARG A 92 15.83 -0.54 -2.00
N SER A 93 16.93 0.00 -1.48
CA SER A 93 16.96 1.35 -0.89
C SER A 93 16.34 2.39 -1.82
N GLU A 94 16.54 2.23 -3.13
CA GLU A 94 16.00 3.17 -4.10
C GLU A 94 14.47 3.26 -4.09
N ARG A 95 13.83 2.09 -3.99
CA ARG A 95 12.38 1.94 -3.93
C ARG A 95 11.87 2.38 -2.56
N GLU A 96 12.60 2.08 -1.50
CA GLU A 96 12.26 2.44 -0.12
C GLU A 96 12.20 3.96 0.08
N GLU A 97 13.25 4.67 -0.33
CA GLU A 97 13.28 6.14 -0.29
C GLU A 97 12.13 6.74 -1.10
N THR A 98 11.85 6.17 -2.28
CA THR A 98 10.74 6.62 -3.12
C THR A 98 9.40 6.42 -2.43
N LEU A 99 9.17 5.26 -1.79
CA LEU A 99 7.94 4.98 -1.05
C LEU A 99 7.76 5.94 0.14
N ASN A 100 8.84 6.21 0.89
CA ASN A 100 8.82 7.12 2.03
C ASN A 100 8.46 8.55 1.61
N GLU A 101 9.14 9.10 0.61
CA GLU A 101 8.87 10.47 0.14
C GLU A 101 7.52 10.57 -0.58
N LEU A 102 7.11 9.52 -1.30
CA LEU A 102 5.80 9.46 -1.93
C LEU A 102 4.67 9.46 -0.90
N LEU A 103 4.76 8.66 0.17
CA LEU A 103 3.76 8.68 1.23
C LEU A 103 3.68 10.06 1.90
N LYS A 104 4.82 10.70 2.15
CA LYS A 104 4.86 12.09 2.62
C LYS A 104 4.07 13.04 1.70
N ALA A 105 4.30 12.95 0.39
CA ALA A 105 3.58 13.76 -0.59
C ALA A 105 2.08 13.45 -0.62
N ILE A 106 1.70 12.17 -0.54
CA ILE A 106 0.30 11.73 -0.52
C ILE A 106 -0.38 12.26 0.74
N PHE A 107 0.12 11.98 1.94
CA PHE A 107 -0.49 12.47 3.18
C PHE A 107 -0.67 13.99 3.17
N ASN A 108 0.29 14.74 2.63
CA ASN A 108 0.15 16.20 2.56
C ASN A 108 -0.90 16.70 1.55
N THR A 109 -1.35 15.86 0.63
CA THR A 109 -2.29 16.23 -0.45
C THR A 109 -3.66 15.55 -0.29
N VAL A 110 -3.85 14.83 0.80
CA VAL A 110 -5.06 14.08 1.06
C VAL A 110 -6.15 14.97 1.68
N GLU A 111 -7.40 14.70 1.33
CA GLU A 111 -8.57 15.35 1.92
C GLU A 111 -8.89 14.77 3.30
N TYR A 112 -8.93 15.66 4.29
CA TYR A 112 -9.11 15.31 5.70
C TYR A 112 -10.46 15.77 6.27
N SER A 113 -11.25 16.53 5.51
CA SER A 113 -12.57 16.97 5.91
C SER A 113 -13.55 15.79 6.04
N SER A 114 -14.31 15.75 7.14
CA SER A 114 -15.42 14.81 7.32
C SER A 114 -16.61 15.09 6.39
N GLU A 115 -16.72 16.32 5.90
CA GLU A 115 -17.76 16.77 4.96
C GLU A 115 -17.46 16.34 3.52
N ALA A 116 -16.25 15.86 3.25
CA ALA A 116 -15.91 15.32 1.94
C ALA A 116 -16.69 14.02 1.66
N ASN A 117 -17.17 13.88 0.42
CA ASN A 117 -17.84 12.65 -0.04
C ASN A 117 -16.94 11.42 0.17
N HIS A 118 -15.65 11.58 -0.09
CA HIS A 118 -14.65 10.54 0.14
C HIS A 118 -13.51 11.10 0.97
N VAL A 119 -13.47 10.66 2.23
CA VAL A 119 -12.42 11.01 3.18
C VAL A 119 -11.15 10.27 2.80
N LEU A 120 -9.99 10.90 3.01
CA LEU A 120 -8.67 10.38 2.70
C LEU A 120 -8.37 10.11 1.20
N GLU A 121 -9.04 10.84 0.32
CA GLU A 121 -8.70 10.87 -1.11
C GLU A 121 -7.51 11.81 -1.37
N CYS A 122 -6.54 11.37 -2.16
CA CYS A 122 -5.42 12.19 -2.62
C CYS A 122 -5.89 13.20 -3.69
N MET A 123 -5.75 14.49 -3.40
CA MET A 123 -6.17 15.57 -4.29
C MET A 123 -5.13 15.92 -5.35
N ALA A 124 -3.91 15.39 -5.25
CA ALA A 124 -2.85 15.58 -6.25
C ALA A 124 -2.88 14.48 -7.34
N SER A 125 -2.54 14.86 -8.57
CA SER A 125 -2.25 13.93 -9.65
C SER A 125 -0.92 13.20 -9.44
N VAL A 126 -0.73 12.06 -10.11
CA VAL A 126 0.53 11.29 -10.03
C VAL A 126 1.73 12.12 -10.51
N GLU A 127 1.53 12.95 -11.54
CA GLU A 127 2.56 13.88 -12.04
C GLU A 127 2.94 14.91 -10.96
N GLU A 128 1.96 15.51 -10.28
CA GLU A 128 2.20 16.46 -9.19
C GLU A 128 2.90 15.81 -8.01
N LEU A 129 2.52 14.59 -7.65
CA LEU A 129 3.21 13.81 -6.62
C LEU A 129 4.68 13.58 -7.00
N ALA A 130 4.94 13.19 -8.25
CA ALA A 130 6.30 13.01 -8.75
C ALA A 130 7.11 14.31 -8.74
N LYS A 131 6.49 15.43 -9.09
CA LYS A 131 7.08 16.77 -9.00
C LYS A 131 7.40 17.14 -7.55
N MET A 132 6.50 16.85 -6.62
CA MET A 132 6.65 17.16 -5.19
C MET A 132 7.83 16.44 -4.54
N ILE A 133 8.18 15.26 -5.03
CA ILE A 133 9.32 14.48 -4.54
C ILE A 133 10.57 14.57 -5.44
N GLY A 134 10.55 15.39 -6.50
CA GLY A 134 11.72 15.56 -7.39
C GLY A 134 12.01 14.37 -8.32
N GLN A 135 11.03 13.51 -8.59
CA GLN A 135 11.14 12.37 -9.51
C GLN A 135 10.32 12.52 -10.80
N LEU A 136 9.96 13.77 -11.14
CA LEU A 136 9.42 14.10 -12.45
C LEU A 136 10.57 14.45 -13.40
N HIS A 137 10.81 13.60 -14.38
CA HIS A 137 11.75 13.86 -15.46
C HIS A 137 11.01 14.38 -16.69
N GLN A 138 11.54 15.41 -17.33
CA GLN A 138 11.05 15.90 -18.61
C GLN A 138 12.16 15.76 -19.63
N TYR A 139 11.93 14.96 -20.66
CA TYR A 139 12.87 14.80 -21.76
C TYR A 139 12.94 16.11 -22.55
N GLU A 140 14.13 16.50 -23.00
CA GLU A 140 14.27 17.67 -23.86
C GLU A 140 13.57 17.46 -25.21
N PRO A 141 12.93 18.50 -25.77
CA PRO A 141 12.41 18.44 -27.13
C PRO A 141 13.55 18.24 -28.13
N GLY A 142 13.55 17.13 -28.87
CA GLY A 142 14.65 16.81 -29.77
C GLY A 142 14.32 15.70 -30.76
N TYR A 143 15.01 15.72 -31.90
CA TYR A 143 14.95 14.67 -32.91
C TYR A 143 16.11 13.71 -32.67
N ASP A 144 15.80 12.46 -32.34
CA ASP A 144 16.82 11.40 -32.27
C ASP A 144 17.20 11.02 -33.71
N GLY A 145 18.24 11.67 -34.25
CA GLY A 145 18.65 11.60 -35.66
C GLY A 145 18.86 10.21 -36.26
N GLU A 146 19.00 9.17 -35.45
CA GLU A 146 19.20 7.77 -35.90
C GLU A 146 17.91 6.94 -35.93
N ASN A 147 16.89 7.26 -35.12
CA ASN A 147 15.66 6.46 -34.99
C ASN A 147 14.40 7.19 -35.47
N GLY A 148 14.53 8.42 -35.96
CA GLY A 148 13.42 9.19 -36.55
C GLY A 148 12.33 9.60 -35.55
N GLN A 149 12.55 9.46 -34.24
CA GLN A 149 11.54 9.77 -33.23
C GLN A 149 11.71 11.20 -32.70
N TYR A 150 10.65 11.99 -32.84
CA TYR A 150 10.53 13.30 -32.24
C TYR A 150 10.16 13.14 -30.75
N ARG A 151 11.03 13.60 -29.84
CA ARG A 151 10.74 13.68 -28.41
C ARG A 151 9.97 14.98 -28.16
N HIS A 152 8.67 14.93 -27.94
CA HIS A 152 7.83 16.13 -27.70
C HIS A 152 7.84 16.61 -26.24
N GLY A 153 9.00 16.68 -25.57
CA GLY A 153 9.02 17.13 -24.17
C GLY A 153 8.36 16.13 -23.20
N ARG A 154 8.42 14.83 -23.51
CA ARG A 154 7.73 13.76 -22.76
C ARG A 154 8.08 13.82 -21.28
N LYS A 155 7.08 13.64 -20.41
CA LYS A 155 7.29 13.52 -18.96
C LYS A 155 7.36 12.04 -18.58
N SER A 156 8.32 11.69 -17.72
CA SER A 156 8.44 10.36 -17.10
C SER A 156 8.54 10.49 -15.59
N TYR A 157 7.90 9.56 -14.90
CA TYR A 157 7.93 9.41 -13.45
C TYR A 157 7.77 7.92 -13.10
N ASP A 158 8.51 7.08 -13.83
CA ASP A 158 8.47 5.61 -13.70
C ASP A 158 8.79 5.10 -12.30
N PRO A 159 9.73 5.70 -11.53
CA PRO A 159 9.93 5.34 -10.13
C PRO A 159 8.66 5.50 -9.29
N VAL A 160 7.92 6.61 -9.47
CA VAL A 160 6.67 6.88 -8.74
C VAL A 160 5.57 5.91 -9.14
N LEU A 161 5.42 5.65 -10.44
CA LEU A 161 4.47 4.65 -10.94
C LEU A 161 4.75 3.27 -10.35
N GLY A 162 6.01 2.85 -10.32
CA GLY A 162 6.41 1.58 -9.72
C GLY A 162 6.08 1.51 -8.22
N ALA A 163 6.28 2.60 -7.48
CA ALA A 163 5.96 2.67 -6.05
C ALA A 163 4.44 2.63 -5.81
N LEU A 164 3.66 3.37 -6.60
CA LEU A 164 2.19 3.30 -6.55
C LEU A 164 1.66 1.91 -6.87
N HIS A 165 2.21 1.23 -7.87
CA HIS A 165 1.83 -0.15 -8.18
C HIS A 165 2.14 -1.10 -7.02
N ASP A 166 3.30 -0.95 -6.37
CA ASP A 166 3.65 -1.76 -5.20
C ASP A 166 2.67 -1.46 -4.03
N LEU A 167 2.35 -0.19 -3.74
CA LEU A 167 1.37 0.18 -2.70
C LEU A 167 -0.04 -0.35 -2.99
N GLU A 168 -0.49 -0.26 -4.25
CA GLU A 168 -1.81 -0.73 -4.67
C GLU A 168 -1.91 -2.25 -4.60
N ALA A 169 -0.90 -2.97 -5.10
CA ALA A 169 -0.86 -4.42 -5.06
C ALA A 169 -0.79 -4.96 -3.63
N ALA A 170 -0.16 -4.21 -2.71
CA ALA A 170 -0.16 -4.48 -1.27
C ALA A 170 -1.47 -4.06 -0.57
N LYS A 171 -2.48 -3.57 -1.29
CA LYS A 171 -3.77 -3.09 -0.76
C LYS A 171 -3.65 -1.91 0.22
N LEU A 172 -2.51 -1.21 0.23
CA LEU A 172 -2.26 -0.05 1.09
C LEU A 172 -2.93 1.22 0.56
N ILE A 173 -3.08 1.30 -0.76
CA ILE A 173 -3.84 2.34 -1.44
C ILE A 173 -4.81 1.69 -2.43
N LEU A 174 -5.85 2.43 -2.77
CA LEU A 174 -6.81 2.07 -3.81
C LEU A 174 -6.69 3.09 -4.95
N VAL A 175 -6.41 2.61 -6.16
CA VAL A 175 -6.27 3.47 -7.34
C VAL A 175 -7.43 3.22 -8.30
N VAL A 176 -8.26 4.23 -8.50
CA VAL A 176 -9.37 4.18 -9.45
C VAL A 176 -8.87 4.71 -10.79
N ARG A 177 -8.93 3.85 -11.81
CA ARG A 177 -8.53 4.15 -13.19
C ARG A 177 -9.74 4.01 -14.11
N GLU A 178 -9.91 4.97 -15.01
CA GLU A 178 -10.92 4.91 -16.06
C GLU A 178 -10.26 5.23 -17.41
N PHE A 179 -10.68 4.52 -18.45
CA PHE A 179 -10.21 4.75 -19.81
C PHE A 179 -11.31 5.46 -20.60
N ASP A 180 -11.01 6.67 -21.06
CA ASP A 180 -11.86 7.40 -21.98
C ASP A 180 -11.70 6.83 -23.39
N LYS A 181 -12.81 6.36 -23.95
CA LYS A 181 -12.83 5.71 -25.26
C LYS A 181 -12.81 6.72 -26.39
N GLU A 182 -13.43 7.88 -26.19
CA GLU A 182 -13.52 8.92 -27.21
C GLU A 182 -12.16 9.58 -27.38
N ALA A 183 -11.54 9.99 -26.26
CA ALA A 183 -10.20 10.54 -26.26
C ALA A 183 -9.09 9.48 -26.49
N LYS A 184 -9.43 8.18 -26.42
CA LYS A 184 -8.50 7.04 -26.43
C LYS A 184 -7.37 7.19 -25.40
N GLN A 185 -7.67 7.79 -24.26
CA GLN A 185 -6.69 8.13 -23.22
C GLN A 185 -7.23 7.74 -21.84
N TYR A 186 -6.33 7.54 -20.88
CA TYR A 186 -6.73 7.35 -19.50
C TYR A 186 -7.17 8.67 -18.88
N LYS A 187 -8.30 8.66 -18.18
CA LYS A 187 -8.69 9.75 -17.30
C LYS A 187 -7.73 9.85 -16.12
N ALA A 188 -7.69 11.01 -15.48
CA ALA A 188 -6.88 11.22 -14.30
C ALA A 188 -7.32 10.25 -13.19
N SER A 189 -6.40 9.38 -12.76
CA SER A 189 -6.64 8.41 -11.71
C SER A 189 -6.89 9.08 -10.37
N ARG A 190 -7.73 8.46 -9.54
CA ARG A 190 -8.01 8.89 -8.16
C ARG A 190 -7.36 7.91 -7.21
N VAL A 191 -6.67 8.40 -6.19
CA VAL A 191 -5.94 7.58 -5.22
C VAL A 191 -6.57 7.77 -3.85
N PHE A 192 -6.90 6.67 -3.18
CA PHE A 192 -7.45 6.65 -1.83
C PHE A 192 -6.48 5.92 -0.92
N LEU A 193 -6.27 6.46 0.28
CA LEU A 193 -5.61 5.67 1.32
C LEU A 193 -6.55 4.56 1.79
N CYS A 194 -6.00 3.39 2.11
CA CYS A 194 -6.76 2.28 2.68
C CYS A 194 -6.52 2.17 4.20
N PRO A 195 -7.47 1.63 4.98
CA PRO A 195 -7.30 1.34 6.39
C PRO A 195 -6.04 0.53 6.73
N LEU A 196 -5.69 -0.43 5.86
CA LEU A 196 -4.52 -1.29 6.04
C LEU A 196 -3.20 -0.48 6.14
N LEU A 197 -3.07 0.62 5.39
CA LEU A 197 -1.91 1.49 5.49
C LEU A 197 -1.76 2.09 6.89
N PHE A 198 -2.87 2.52 7.51
CA PHE A 198 -2.83 3.07 8.86
C PHE A 198 -2.48 1.98 9.88
N LYS A 199 -3.02 0.76 9.73
CA LYS A 199 -2.66 -0.39 10.56
C LYS A 199 -1.15 -0.69 10.48
N GLU A 200 -0.58 -0.73 9.28
CA GLU A 200 0.86 -0.94 9.05
C GLU A 200 1.73 0.17 9.68
N LEU A 201 1.22 1.40 9.70
CA LEU A 201 1.86 2.52 10.41
C LEU A 201 1.66 2.49 11.93
N GLY A 202 0.97 1.49 12.48
CA GLY A 202 0.68 1.36 13.90
C GLY A 202 -0.40 2.31 14.41
N LEU A 203 -1.34 2.71 13.54
CA LEU A 203 -2.44 3.61 13.87
C LEU A 203 -3.78 2.85 13.88
N SER A 204 -4.61 3.14 14.86
CA SER A 204 -5.97 2.59 15.01
C SER A 204 -7.02 3.43 14.25
N GLY A 205 -8.25 2.91 14.16
CA GLY A 205 -9.39 3.67 13.67
C GLY A 205 -9.67 4.89 14.56
N SER A 206 -9.52 4.74 15.88
CA SER A 206 -9.62 5.84 16.84
C SER A 206 -8.57 6.94 16.65
N ASP A 207 -7.33 6.61 16.29
CA ASP A 207 -6.30 7.60 15.92
C ASP A 207 -6.67 8.36 14.64
N THR A 208 -7.25 7.66 13.66
CA THR A 208 -7.70 8.28 12.41
C THR A 208 -8.93 9.16 12.63
N LYS A 209 -9.85 8.77 13.51
CA LYS A 209 -11.00 9.59 13.93
C LYS A 209 -10.54 10.90 14.57
N LYS A 210 -9.50 10.86 15.41
CA LYS A 210 -8.89 12.06 15.99
C LYS A 210 -8.31 12.97 14.90
N LEU A 211 -7.72 12.40 13.84
CA LEU A 211 -7.23 13.17 12.70
C LEU A 211 -8.36 13.97 12.06
N VAL A 212 -9.42 13.28 11.62
CA VAL A 212 -10.55 13.89 10.91
C VAL A 212 -11.25 14.93 11.78
N SER A 213 -11.52 14.60 13.05
CA SER A 213 -12.16 15.54 13.99
C SER A 213 -11.29 16.76 14.33
N THR A 214 -9.96 16.62 14.39
CA THR A 214 -9.06 17.76 14.61
C THR A 214 -9.12 18.72 13.41
N LYS A 215 -9.15 18.19 12.19
CA LYS A 215 -9.31 19.01 10.98
C LYS A 215 -10.66 19.73 10.98
N GLN A 216 -11.74 19.02 11.30
CA GLN A 216 -13.08 19.61 11.38
C GLN A 216 -13.13 20.76 12.40
N ARG A 217 -12.57 20.57 13.60
CA ARG A 217 -12.46 21.63 14.63
C ARG A 217 -11.64 22.82 14.14
N TYR A 218 -10.54 22.57 13.44
CA TYR A 218 -9.70 23.61 12.87
C TYR A 218 -10.44 24.44 11.81
N ASP A 219 -11.18 23.77 10.92
CA ASP A 219 -11.99 24.45 9.90
C ASP A 219 -13.13 25.26 10.50
N ALA A 220 -13.84 24.68 11.48
CA ALA A 220 -14.92 25.36 12.20
C ALA A 220 -14.42 26.63 12.92
N LYS A 221 -13.27 26.56 13.62
CA LYS A 221 -12.64 27.73 14.25
C LYS A 221 -12.31 28.84 13.25
N ARG A 222 -11.95 28.48 12.01
CA ARG A 222 -11.62 29.42 10.94
C ARG A 222 -12.82 29.79 10.07
N LYS A 223 -14.04 29.34 10.41
CA LYS A 223 -15.26 29.50 9.60
C LYS A 223 -15.06 29.13 8.14
N LYS A 224 -14.20 28.13 7.88
CA LYS A 224 -13.92 27.65 6.53
C LYS A 224 -15.04 26.71 6.12
N VAL A 225 -15.77 27.09 5.08
CA VAL A 225 -16.67 26.17 4.38
C VAL A 225 -15.81 25.18 3.61
N TYR A 226 -16.14 23.90 3.70
CA TYR A 226 -15.45 22.87 2.93
C TYR A 226 -15.53 23.19 1.43
N LYS A 227 -14.36 23.28 0.80
CA LYS A 227 -14.21 23.37 -0.65
C LYS A 227 -13.14 22.38 -1.07
N ARG A 228 -13.52 21.46 -1.94
CA ARG A 228 -12.61 20.49 -2.52
C ARG A 228 -11.48 21.23 -3.25
N SER A 229 -10.23 20.93 -2.89
CA SER A 229 -9.05 21.63 -3.43
C SER A 229 -8.86 21.37 -4.93
N ARG A 230 -9.16 20.15 -5.38
CA ARG A 230 -9.23 19.77 -6.78
C ARG A 230 -10.68 19.56 -7.21
N PRO A 231 -11.28 20.45 -8.02
CA PRO A 231 -12.66 20.29 -8.45
C PRO A 231 -12.83 18.98 -9.22
N LEU A 232 -13.99 18.36 -9.07
CA LEU A 232 -14.33 17.18 -9.85
C LEU A 232 -14.56 17.62 -11.31
N THR A 233 -13.88 16.95 -12.24
CA THR A 233 -14.00 17.22 -13.68
C THR A 233 -14.29 15.91 -14.40
N ASP A 234 -14.93 15.98 -15.57
CA ASP A 234 -15.25 14.80 -16.38
C ASP A 234 -14.01 14.00 -16.83
N ASN A 235 -12.85 14.67 -16.85
CA ASN A 235 -11.54 14.09 -17.13
C ASN A 235 -10.94 13.26 -15.97
N MET A 236 -11.63 13.15 -14.83
CA MET A 236 -11.22 12.32 -13.69
C MET A 236 -11.96 10.98 -13.70
N ALA A 237 -11.32 9.95 -13.16
CA ALA A 237 -11.94 8.63 -13.05
C ALA A 237 -13.22 8.67 -12.19
N ASN A 238 -14.27 8.07 -12.71
CA ASN A 238 -15.58 8.00 -12.09
C ASN A 238 -15.59 6.94 -10.97
N ILE A 239 -16.40 7.21 -9.93
CA ILE A 239 -16.58 6.35 -8.75
C ILE A 239 -17.97 5.71 -8.68
N ASN A 240 -18.87 6.00 -9.63
CA ASN A 240 -20.28 5.55 -9.65
C ASN A 240 -20.50 4.02 -9.80
N ASN A 241 -19.52 3.19 -9.43
CA ASN A 241 -19.65 1.75 -9.28
C ASN A 241 -20.06 1.43 -7.84
N SER A 242 -21.23 0.82 -7.65
CA SER A 242 -21.79 0.48 -6.34
C SER A 242 -20.84 -0.36 -5.46
N ALA A 243 -20.04 -1.24 -6.04
CA ALA A 243 -19.06 -2.03 -5.30
C ALA A 243 -17.92 -1.15 -4.76
N LEU A 244 -17.46 -0.18 -5.56
CA LEU A 244 -16.42 0.77 -5.15
C LEU A 244 -16.95 1.73 -4.08
N GLU A 245 -18.17 2.22 -4.24
CA GLU A 245 -18.83 3.06 -3.23
C GLU A 245 -18.97 2.31 -1.89
N SER A 246 -19.34 1.03 -1.93
CA SER A 246 -19.43 0.19 -0.73
C SER A 246 -18.08 0.07 0.00
N VAL A 247 -16.99 -0.16 -0.74
CA VAL A 247 -15.63 -0.21 -0.18
C VAL A 247 -15.23 1.13 0.43
N LEU A 248 -15.49 2.24 -0.27
CA LEU A 248 -15.17 3.59 0.24
C LEU A 248 -16.01 3.95 1.47
N HIS A 249 -17.27 3.49 1.53
CA HIS A 249 -18.13 3.63 2.70
C HIS A 249 -17.57 2.84 3.89
N LEU A 250 -17.13 1.59 3.67
CA LEU A 250 -16.48 0.79 4.71
C LEU A 250 -15.20 1.47 5.24
N HIS A 251 -14.37 2.01 4.33
CA HIS A 251 -13.19 2.79 4.72
C HIS A 251 -13.57 3.98 5.59
N LYS A 252 -14.61 4.73 5.23
CA LYS A 252 -15.11 5.87 6.02
C LYS A 252 -15.54 5.45 7.42
N ARG A 253 -16.29 4.35 7.56
CA ARG A 253 -16.68 3.80 8.88
C ARG A 253 -15.45 3.42 9.72
N TRP A 254 -14.44 2.82 9.10
CA TRP A 254 -13.18 2.52 9.78
C TRP A 254 -12.45 3.78 10.25
N TYR A 255 -12.35 4.81 9.40
CA TYR A 255 -11.72 6.10 9.73
C TYR A 255 -12.44 6.84 10.85
N ASN A 256 -13.75 6.66 10.97
CA ASN A 256 -14.55 7.21 12.06
C ASN A 256 -14.47 6.40 13.37
N GLY A 257 -13.73 5.28 13.36
CA GLY A 257 -13.61 4.36 14.50
C GLY A 257 -14.91 3.60 14.81
N GLU A 258 -15.88 3.57 13.90
CA GLU A 258 -17.17 2.90 14.09
C GLU A 258 -16.98 1.38 14.14
N LEU A 259 -16.20 0.83 13.20
CA LEU A 259 -15.91 -0.61 13.16
C LEU A 259 -15.12 -1.09 14.39
N GLU A 260 -14.22 -0.26 14.91
CA GLU A 260 -13.47 -0.58 16.13
C GLU A 260 -14.39 -0.57 17.35
N ALA A 261 -15.31 0.39 17.44
CA ALA A 261 -16.32 0.44 18.50
C ALA A 261 -17.28 -0.75 18.43
N GLU A 262 -17.75 -1.12 17.25
CA GLU A 262 -18.60 -2.30 17.02
C GLU A 262 -17.87 -3.59 17.40
N ALA A 263 -16.60 -3.74 17.03
CA ALA A 263 -15.80 -4.91 17.42
C ALA A 263 -15.59 -4.98 18.94
N ILE A 264 -15.37 -3.85 19.61
CA ILE A 264 -15.27 -3.79 21.08
C ILE A 264 -16.60 -4.17 21.73
N GLU A 265 -17.71 -3.66 21.22
CA GLU A 265 -19.05 -3.96 21.74
C GLU A 265 -19.42 -5.43 21.53
N ALA A 266 -19.14 -5.98 20.34
CA ALA A 266 -19.29 -7.40 20.06
C ALA A 266 -18.44 -8.27 20.99
N LYS A 267 -17.19 -7.87 21.29
CA LYS A 267 -16.35 -8.56 22.28
C LYS A 267 -16.94 -8.49 23.69
N LYS A 268 -17.48 -7.35 24.12
CA LYS A 268 -18.15 -7.23 25.42
C LYS A 268 -19.42 -8.10 25.49
N GLN A 269 -20.20 -8.14 24.41
CA GLN A 269 -21.38 -8.99 24.31
C GLN A 269 -21.00 -10.47 24.32
N ALA A 270 -19.97 -10.87 23.58
CA ALA A 270 -19.43 -12.23 23.62
C ALA A 270 -18.86 -12.59 25.01
N MET A 271 -18.21 -11.66 25.70
CA MET A 271 -17.72 -11.84 27.07
C MET A 271 -18.87 -11.96 28.08
N LYS A 272 -19.96 -11.22 27.89
CA LYS A 272 -21.19 -11.34 28.68
C LYS A 272 -21.93 -12.66 28.41
N TRP A 273 -21.91 -13.16 27.19
CA TRP A 273 -22.44 -14.48 26.82
C TRP A 273 -21.54 -15.62 27.32
N SER A 274 -20.22 -15.38 27.37
CA SER A 274 -19.22 -16.26 28.00
C SER A 274 -19.49 -16.44 29.50
N ASP A 275 -19.80 -15.35 30.22
CA ASP A 275 -20.23 -15.41 31.62
C ASP A 275 -21.58 -16.15 31.79
N GLN A 276 -22.37 -16.25 30.72
CA GLN A 276 -23.58 -17.07 30.63
C GLN A 276 -23.28 -18.44 29.98
N LYS A 277 -22.37 -19.23 30.57
CA LYS A 277 -22.15 -20.66 30.26
C LYS A 277 -22.02 -21.00 28.76
N LEU A 278 -20.98 -20.53 28.09
CA LEU A 278 -20.45 -21.20 26.89
C LEU A 278 -18.99 -21.60 27.08
N SER A 279 -18.60 -22.76 26.52
CA SER A 279 -17.23 -23.25 26.64
C SER A 279 -16.26 -22.30 25.89
N PRO A 280 -15.02 -22.13 26.38
CA PRO A 280 -14.00 -21.26 25.77
C PRO A 280 -13.80 -21.49 24.27
N GLU A 281 -13.92 -22.75 23.83
CA GLU A 281 -13.75 -23.18 22.43
C GLU A 281 -14.83 -22.60 21.49
N SER A 282 -16.05 -22.44 22.00
CA SER A 282 -17.15 -21.87 21.21
C SER A 282 -17.00 -20.36 21.03
N ILE A 283 -16.36 -19.69 21.99
CA ILE A 283 -16.15 -18.24 21.98
C ILE A 283 -15.04 -17.86 20.99
N GLU A 284 -13.95 -18.63 20.94
CA GLU A 284 -12.89 -18.40 19.93
C GLU A 284 -13.41 -18.59 18.51
N HIS A 285 -14.26 -19.59 18.28
CA HIS A 285 -14.85 -19.84 16.96
C HIS A 285 -15.77 -18.69 16.51
N ILE A 286 -16.65 -18.22 17.39
CA ILE A 286 -17.57 -17.11 17.10
C ILE A 286 -16.82 -15.79 16.89
N ALA A 287 -15.80 -15.52 17.69
CA ALA A 287 -14.98 -14.31 17.55
C ALA A 287 -14.14 -14.34 16.25
N ALA A 288 -13.62 -15.51 15.87
CA ALA A 288 -12.91 -15.71 14.62
C ALA A 288 -13.84 -15.51 13.41
N ASP A 289 -15.05 -16.07 13.44
CA ASP A 289 -16.05 -15.94 12.37
C ASP A 289 -16.50 -14.48 12.16
N LEU A 290 -16.77 -13.76 13.25
CA LEU A 290 -17.14 -12.34 13.16
C LEU A 290 -16.00 -11.48 12.61
N PHE A 291 -14.76 -11.75 13.04
CA PHE A 291 -13.57 -11.03 12.57
C PHE A 291 -13.30 -11.32 11.09
N ASN A 292 -13.51 -12.56 10.65
CA ASN A 292 -13.34 -12.98 9.26
C ASN A 292 -14.40 -12.39 8.32
N GLN A 293 -15.65 -12.27 8.78
CA GLN A 293 -16.71 -11.56 8.06
C GLN A 293 -16.39 -10.06 7.90
N LEU A 294 -15.79 -9.43 8.91
CA LEU A 294 -15.39 -8.02 8.86
C LEU A 294 -14.17 -7.75 7.95
N GLU A 295 -13.27 -8.72 7.78
CA GLU A 295 -12.10 -8.59 6.91
C GLU A 295 -12.37 -8.97 5.44
N GLY A 296 -13.54 -9.55 5.13
CA GLY A 296 -13.86 -10.03 3.79
C GLY A 296 -12.93 -11.15 3.32
N ALA A 297 -12.35 -11.90 4.28
CA ALA A 297 -11.40 -12.96 4.02
C ALA A 297 -12.10 -14.15 3.34
N SER A 298 -11.50 -14.65 2.26
CA SER A 298 -11.97 -15.87 1.59
C SER A 298 -11.84 -17.09 2.51
N ALA A 299 -12.69 -18.11 2.33
CA ALA A 299 -12.62 -19.36 3.11
C ALA A 299 -11.22 -20.00 3.12
N LEU A 300 -10.46 -19.79 2.03
CA LEU A 300 -9.07 -20.21 1.90
C LEU A 300 -8.13 -19.46 2.86
N GLU A 301 -8.28 -18.15 2.98
CA GLU A 301 -7.45 -17.31 3.86
C GLU A 301 -7.72 -17.62 5.34
N ILE A 302 -8.99 -17.93 5.68
CA ILE A 302 -9.41 -18.38 7.01
C ILE A 302 -8.75 -19.72 7.33
N ALA A 303 -8.94 -20.74 6.49
CA ALA A 303 -8.38 -22.08 6.70
C ALA A 303 -6.85 -22.05 6.83
N LYS A 304 -6.19 -21.20 6.02
CA LYS A 304 -4.74 -21.02 6.05
C LYS A 304 -4.28 -20.37 7.36
N ARG A 305 -4.97 -19.33 7.85
CA ARG A 305 -4.64 -18.67 9.12
C ARG A 305 -4.79 -19.63 10.29
N ASP A 306 -5.90 -20.35 10.33
CA ASP A 306 -6.21 -21.27 11.42
C ASP A 306 -5.22 -22.45 11.44
N TYR A 307 -4.85 -22.96 10.27
CA TYR A 307 -3.79 -23.96 10.12
C TYR A 307 -2.44 -23.48 10.68
N TYR A 308 -1.98 -22.29 10.31
CA TYR A 308 -0.70 -21.78 10.79
C TYR A 308 -0.70 -21.42 12.28
N SER A 309 -1.84 -20.95 12.80
CA SER A 309 -2.02 -20.76 14.25
C SER A 309 -1.89 -22.09 14.98
N TRP A 310 -2.61 -23.12 14.51
CA TRP A 310 -2.57 -24.46 15.08
C TRP A 310 -1.16 -25.10 15.01
N CYS A 311 -0.43 -24.88 13.92
CA CYS A 311 0.96 -25.33 13.76
C CYS A 311 1.92 -24.80 14.85
N GLN A 312 1.61 -23.68 15.50
CA GLN A 312 2.47 -23.13 16.57
C GLN A 312 2.50 -24.03 17.81
N GLN A 313 1.53 -24.93 17.96
CA GLN A 313 1.42 -25.85 19.10
C GLN A 313 2.32 -27.09 18.95
N TYR A 314 2.89 -27.34 17.77
CA TYR A 314 3.63 -28.55 17.47
C TYR A 314 5.06 -28.27 16.99
N PRO A 315 6.03 -29.15 17.28
CA PRO A 315 7.37 -29.05 16.73
C PRO A 315 7.38 -29.11 15.20
N ARG A 316 8.15 -28.22 14.56
CA ARG A 316 8.17 -28.03 13.10
C ARG A 316 8.48 -29.30 12.29
N TYR A 317 9.28 -30.23 12.83
CA TYR A 317 9.63 -31.47 12.13
C TYR A 317 8.43 -32.42 11.97
N MET A 318 7.52 -32.46 12.95
CA MET A 318 6.30 -33.27 12.87
C MET A 318 5.36 -32.75 11.79
N ILE A 319 5.24 -31.42 11.71
CA ILE A 319 4.43 -30.75 10.69
C ILE A 319 4.96 -31.05 9.29
N LEU A 320 6.27 -30.89 9.08
CA LEU A 320 6.89 -31.14 7.78
C LEU A 320 6.75 -32.61 7.33
N SER A 321 6.91 -33.56 8.25
CA SER A 321 6.72 -34.99 7.96
C SER A 321 5.28 -35.29 7.56
N ALA A 322 4.30 -34.73 8.28
CA ALA A 322 2.90 -34.92 7.97
C ALA A 322 2.50 -34.24 6.64
N GLU A 323 2.96 -33.01 6.39
CA GLU A 323 2.75 -32.30 5.12
C GLU A 323 3.31 -33.07 3.93
N GLN A 324 4.52 -33.64 4.05
CA GLN A 324 5.13 -34.44 2.99
C GLN A 324 4.33 -35.72 2.73
N SER A 325 3.88 -36.39 3.78
CA SER A 325 3.07 -37.60 3.66
C SER A 325 1.71 -37.31 3.01
N VAL A 326 1.02 -36.23 3.39
CA VAL A 326 -0.25 -35.84 2.74
C VAL A 326 -0.04 -35.46 1.26
N LYS A 327 1.05 -34.76 0.93
CA LYS A 327 1.38 -34.42 -0.48
C LYS A 327 1.72 -35.64 -1.34
N GLN A 328 2.31 -36.68 -0.74
CA GLN A 328 2.57 -37.94 -1.44
C GLN A 328 1.29 -38.73 -1.69
N ASP A 329 0.39 -38.77 -0.70
CA ASP A 329 -0.87 -39.53 -0.80
C ASP A 329 -1.92 -38.82 -1.66
N SER A 330 -1.89 -37.50 -1.77
CA SER A 330 -2.89 -36.70 -2.50
C SER A 330 -2.28 -35.40 -3.06
N PRO A 331 -1.65 -35.44 -4.25
CA PRO A 331 -0.92 -34.30 -4.80
C PRO A 331 -1.81 -33.13 -5.27
N ASP A 332 -3.06 -33.39 -5.65
CA ASP A 332 -3.98 -32.38 -6.23
C ASP A 332 -5.09 -31.91 -5.27
N ILE A 333 -4.86 -32.06 -3.96
CA ILE A 333 -5.88 -31.75 -2.96
C ILE A 333 -6.05 -30.24 -2.73
N SER A 334 -7.29 -29.82 -2.47
CA SER A 334 -7.59 -28.42 -2.22
C SER A 334 -6.94 -27.95 -0.90
N PRO A 335 -6.46 -26.70 -0.80
CA PRO A 335 -5.72 -26.27 0.39
C PRO A 335 -6.50 -26.35 1.72
N PRO A 336 -7.81 -26.09 1.80
CA PRO A 336 -8.57 -26.30 3.04
C PRO A 336 -8.55 -27.76 3.50
N GLU A 337 -8.81 -28.70 2.59
CA GLU A 337 -8.80 -30.14 2.87
C GLU A 337 -7.39 -30.65 3.18
N PHE A 338 -6.38 -30.08 2.53
CA PHE A 338 -4.97 -30.32 2.84
C PHE A 338 -4.66 -30.06 4.32
N TYR A 339 -5.09 -28.91 4.85
CA TYR A 339 -4.80 -28.53 6.24
C TYR A 339 -5.46 -29.47 7.24
N ASP A 340 -6.67 -29.94 6.97
CA ASP A 340 -7.39 -30.84 7.88
C ASP A 340 -6.80 -32.26 7.90
N LEU A 341 -6.30 -32.75 6.76
CA LEU A 341 -5.58 -34.03 6.71
C LEU A 341 -4.22 -33.97 7.41
N VAL A 342 -3.51 -32.85 7.35
CA VAL A 342 -2.26 -32.70 8.11
C VAL A 342 -2.56 -32.71 9.61
N LYS A 343 -3.61 -32.00 10.05
CA LYS A 343 -4.04 -32.02 11.46
C LYS A 343 -4.40 -33.43 11.94
N SER A 344 -5.11 -34.21 11.12
CA SER A 344 -5.52 -35.57 11.50
C SER A 344 -4.33 -36.53 11.62
N LYS A 345 -3.36 -36.48 10.69
CA LYS A 345 -2.15 -37.30 10.76
C LYS A 345 -1.31 -37.01 12.02
N ILE A 346 -1.13 -35.74 12.36
CA ILE A 346 -0.35 -35.38 13.56
C ILE A 346 -1.07 -35.84 14.83
N LYS A 347 -2.41 -35.73 14.91
CA LYS A 347 -3.20 -36.26 16.03
C LYS A 347 -3.08 -37.78 16.16
N GLN A 348 -3.06 -38.52 15.05
CA GLN A 348 -2.88 -39.98 15.03
C GLN A 348 -1.46 -40.41 15.46
N THR A 349 -0.46 -39.56 15.27
CA THR A 349 0.94 -39.85 15.66
C THR A 349 1.24 -39.41 17.10
N SER A 350 0.32 -38.67 17.74
CA SER A 350 0.45 -38.14 19.11
C SER A 350 -0.26 -39.00 20.16
N HIS A 351 -0.94 -40.06 19.74
CA HIS A 351 -1.44 -41.18 20.55
C HIS A 351 -0.57 -42.41 20.27
#